data_AF-A0A1Y2DCQ9-F1
#
_entry.id   AF-A0A1Y2DCQ9-F1
#
_cell.length_a   1.000
_cell.length_b   1.000
_cell.length_c   1.000
_cell.angle_alpha   90.00
_cell.angle_beta   90.00
_cell.angle_gamma   90.00
#
_symmetry.space_group_name_H-M   'P 1'
#
loop_
_entity.id
_entity.type
_entity.pdbx_description
1 polymer ?
#
loop_
_entity_poly.entity_id
_entity_poly.type
_entity_poly.pdbx_seq_one_letter_code
_entity_poly.pdbx_strand_id
1 'polypeptide(L)'
;MLEKRSLFNTTIVSEEEFDVFQNRGFFTDSKFTTTKLIYKALFIILSITFLVSLILFYQLRNSYIIHQRGFTLSFIGGVITYIYVICSFLPVLTKVPCTLTVYSINVLNVLVYLIFFTRSLRILLFYRYNIYKVTRYKKRKRVINSDRNEEPNINLFYDNYKHSSWYEKWRMRVN
;
A
#
# COMPACT_ATOMS: atom_id res chain seq x y z
N MET A 1 -6.85 43.53 26.58
CA MET A 1 -5.70 43.63 25.65
C MET A 1 -5.24 42.22 25.33
N LEU A 2 -5.57 41.71 24.14
CA LEU A 2 -5.08 40.43 23.66
C LEU A 2 -3.70 40.66 23.06
N GLU A 3 -2.68 40.09 23.70
CA GLU A 3 -1.30 40.13 23.25
C GLU A 3 -1.20 39.50 21.84
N LYS A 4 -0.82 40.29 20.84
CA LYS A 4 -0.69 39.86 19.45
C LYS A 4 0.57 39.00 19.33
N ARG A 5 0.45 37.70 19.67
CA ARG A 5 1.52 36.73 19.46
C ARG A 5 1.74 36.56 17.96
N SER A 6 2.87 37.05 17.43
CA SER A 6 3.30 36.72 16.09
C SER A 6 3.61 35.22 16.05
N LEU A 7 2.90 34.48 15.20
CA LEU A 7 3.10 33.03 15.05
C LEU A 7 4.51 32.66 14.55
N PHE A 8 5.20 33.62 13.96
CA PHE A 8 6.56 33.46 13.48
C PHE A 8 7.42 34.56 14.10
N ASN A 9 8.42 34.14 14.87
CA ASN A 9 9.47 35.03 15.31
C ASN A 9 10.48 35.17 14.15
N THR A 10 10.47 36.31 13.48
CA THR A 10 11.37 36.62 12.36
C THR A 10 12.56 37.48 12.81
N THR A 11 12.87 37.50 14.11
CA THR A 11 14.07 38.20 14.60
C THR A 11 15.33 37.56 14.03
N ILE A 12 16.30 38.41 13.71
CA ILE A 12 17.65 37.98 13.30
C ILE A 12 18.24 37.21 14.49
N VAL A 13 18.54 35.93 14.26
CA VAL A 13 19.13 35.03 15.25
C VAL A 13 20.58 35.43 15.45
N SER A 14 21.04 35.54 16.71
CA SER A 14 22.44 35.83 17.00
C SER A 14 23.33 34.63 16.68
N GLU A 15 24.62 34.87 16.38
CA GLU A 15 25.58 33.79 16.12
C GLU A 15 25.68 32.80 17.29
N GLU A 16 25.57 33.30 18.52
CA GLU A 16 25.57 32.50 19.75
C GLU A 16 24.35 31.56 19.82
N GLU A 17 23.15 32.04 19.49
CA GLU A 17 21.94 31.23 19.50
C GLU A 17 21.95 30.18 18.38
N PHE A 18 22.56 30.52 17.24
CA PHE A 18 22.81 29.59 16.14
C PHE A 18 23.81 28.49 16.54
N ASP A 19 24.91 28.84 17.20
CA ASP A 19 25.91 27.88 17.68
C ASP A 19 25.32 26.93 18.74
N VAL A 20 24.51 27.46 19.66
CA VAL A 20 23.77 26.64 20.62
C VAL A 20 22.83 25.70 19.89
N PHE A 21 22.11 26.16 18.87
CA PHE A 21 21.21 25.33 18.08
C PHE A 21 21.95 24.23 17.29
N GLN A 22 23.07 24.56 16.64
CA GLN A 22 23.86 23.62 15.85
C GLN A 22 24.44 22.50 16.73
N ASN A 23 24.82 22.83 17.96
CA ASN A 23 25.31 21.88 18.96
C ASN A 23 24.20 21.17 19.74
N ARG A 24 22.94 21.64 19.62
CA ARG A 24 21.77 21.02 20.25
C ARG A 24 21.35 19.76 19.50
N GLY A 25 22.08 18.68 19.76
CA GLY A 25 21.73 17.36 19.22
C GLY A 25 20.41 16.85 19.78
N PHE A 26 19.47 16.47 18.91
CA PHE A 26 18.25 15.75 19.29
C PHE A 26 18.57 14.54 20.20
N PHE A 27 19.71 13.88 19.97
CA PHE A 27 20.18 12.76 20.78
C PHE A 27 20.71 13.15 22.16
N THR A 28 21.31 14.33 22.30
CA THR A 28 22.05 14.77 23.49
C THR A 28 21.17 15.46 24.53
N ASP A 29 20.13 16.17 24.10
CA ASP A 29 19.26 16.94 25.00
C ASP A 29 18.23 16.01 25.70
N SER A 30 18.14 16.13 27.03
CA SER A 30 17.23 15.36 27.89
C SER A 30 15.77 15.77 27.74
N LYS A 31 15.52 16.95 27.17
CA LYS A 31 14.18 17.49 26.88
C LYS A 31 13.39 16.65 25.87
N PHE A 32 14.06 15.84 25.04
CA PHE A 32 13.41 15.03 24.00
C PHE A 32 13.21 13.55 24.36
N THR A 33 13.38 13.18 25.63
CA THR A 33 13.27 11.78 26.10
C THR A 33 11.91 11.16 25.82
N THR A 34 10.81 11.87 26.11
CA THR A 34 9.45 11.39 25.83
C THR A 34 9.21 11.16 24.34
N THR A 35 9.67 12.10 23.50
CA THR A 35 9.55 11.99 22.04
C THR A 35 10.31 10.77 21.51
N LYS A 36 11.55 10.55 21.98
CA LYS A 36 12.35 9.36 21.62
C LYS A 36 11.64 8.06 22.02
N LEU A 37 11.03 8.03 23.21
CA LEU A 37 10.29 6.87 23.69
C LEU A 37 9.09 6.55 22.79
N ILE A 38 8.32 7.57 22.40
CA ILE A 38 7.18 7.41 21.48
C ILE A 38 7.63 6.84 20.13
N TYR A 39 8.69 7.40 19.53
CA TYR A 39 9.21 6.89 18.26
C TYR A 39 9.72 5.46 18.35
N LYS A 40 10.39 5.10 19.46
CA LYS A 40 10.84 3.73 19.71
C LYS A 40 9.66 2.76 19.85
N ALA A 41 8.62 3.14 20.58
CA ALA A 41 7.41 2.33 20.74
C ALA A 41 6.70 2.12 19.39
N LEU A 42 6.52 3.19 18.60
CA LEU A 42 5.94 3.13 17.26
C LEU A 42 6.75 2.22 16.32
N PHE A 43 8.08 2.31 16.35
CA PHE A 43 8.95 1.47 15.54
C PHE A 43 8.77 -0.03 15.85
N ILE A 44 8.67 -0.39 17.14
CA ILE A 44 8.45 -1.77 17.57
C ILE A 44 7.07 -2.28 17.10
N ILE A 45 6.01 -1.50 17.34
CA ILE A 45 4.64 -1.89 16.95
C ILE A 45 4.56 -2.09 15.45
N LEU A 46 5.04 -1.13 14.66
CA LEU A 46 5.03 -1.22 13.20
C LEU A 46 5.85 -2.41 12.71
N SER A 47 7.04 -2.66 13.29
CA SER A 47 7.88 -3.79 12.90
C SER A 47 7.19 -5.13 13.13
N ILE A 48 6.54 -5.32 14.29
CA ILE A 48 5.78 -6.53 14.59
C ILE A 48 4.61 -6.67 13.62
N THR A 49 3.83 -5.61 13.40
CA THR A 49 2.69 -5.63 12.47
C THR A 49 3.13 -6.00 11.05
N PHE A 50 4.22 -5.43 10.54
CA PHE A 50 4.74 -5.76 9.21
C PHE A 50 5.21 -7.21 9.10
N LEU A 51 5.92 -7.69 10.11
CA LEU A 51 6.49 -9.04 10.12
C LEU A 51 5.39 -10.11 10.18
N VAL A 52 4.41 -9.93 11.06
CA VAL A 52 3.20 -10.78 11.13
C VAL A 52 2.45 -10.73 9.80
N SER A 53 2.26 -9.54 9.21
CA SER A 53 1.58 -9.41 7.92
C SER A 53 2.31 -10.14 6.79
N LEU A 54 3.64 -10.06 6.74
CA LEU A 54 4.46 -10.77 5.75
C LEU A 54 4.38 -12.30 5.93
N ILE A 55 4.42 -12.79 7.18
CA ILE A 55 4.28 -14.23 7.48
C ILE A 55 2.90 -14.73 7.06
N LEU A 56 1.83 -14.04 7.45
CA LEU A 56 0.47 -14.39 7.05
C LEU A 56 0.30 -14.39 5.53
N PHE A 57 0.86 -13.37 4.86
CA PHE A 57 0.80 -13.28 3.41
C PHE A 57 1.54 -14.44 2.73
N TYR A 58 2.67 -14.87 3.29
CA TYR A 58 3.43 -16.03 2.80
C TYR A 58 2.68 -17.35 3.04
N GLN A 59 2.05 -17.54 4.20
CA GLN A 59 1.23 -18.73 4.48
C GLN A 59 0.03 -18.82 3.54
N LEU A 60 -0.60 -17.68 3.25
CA LEU A 60 -1.76 -17.61 2.35
C LEU A 60 -1.38 -17.64 0.86
N ARG A 61 -0.12 -17.89 0.49
CA ARG A 61 0.34 -17.88 -0.92
C ARG A 61 -0.47 -18.79 -1.85
N ASN A 62 -0.96 -19.92 -1.34
CA ASN A 62 -1.74 -20.90 -2.10
C ASN A 62 -3.24 -20.56 -2.18
N SER A 63 -3.67 -19.49 -1.50
CA SER A 63 -5.05 -19.02 -1.60
C SER A 63 -5.33 -18.46 -2.98
N TYR A 64 -6.47 -18.84 -3.55
CA TYR A 64 -6.92 -18.40 -4.88
C TYR A 64 -6.91 -16.88 -5.04
N ILE A 65 -7.31 -16.15 -3.99
CA ILE A 65 -7.35 -14.68 -3.96
C ILE A 65 -5.96 -14.08 -4.19
N ILE A 66 -4.92 -14.68 -3.61
CA ILE A 66 -3.54 -14.18 -3.67
C ILE A 66 -2.86 -14.59 -4.96
N HIS A 67 -3.14 -15.81 -5.45
CA HIS A 67 -2.65 -16.27 -6.74
C HIS A 67 -3.14 -15.37 -7.88
N GLN A 68 -4.43 -15.03 -7.90
CA GLN A 68 -5.03 -14.15 -8.92
C GLN A 68 -4.44 -12.72 -8.90
N ARG A 69 -4.05 -12.23 -7.72
CA ARG A 69 -3.45 -10.90 -7.54
C ARG A 69 -1.94 -10.85 -7.82
N GLY A 70 -1.29 -11.97 -8.11
CA GLY A 70 0.16 -12.05 -8.32
C GLY A 70 0.92 -11.93 -6.99
N PHE A 71 1.22 -13.09 -6.41
CA PHE A 71 1.91 -13.22 -5.14
C PHE A 71 3.29 -12.54 -5.14
N THR A 72 4.14 -12.86 -6.12
CA THR A 72 5.55 -12.43 -6.15
C THR A 72 5.71 -10.92 -6.11
N LEU A 73 5.00 -10.18 -6.98
CA LEU A 73 5.05 -8.72 -7.01
C LEU A 73 4.53 -8.10 -5.69
N SER A 74 3.51 -8.72 -5.11
CA SER A 74 2.93 -8.27 -3.84
C SER A 74 3.87 -8.48 -2.67
N PHE A 75 4.53 -9.63 -2.62
CA PHE A 75 5.44 -10.01 -1.57
C PHE A 75 6.71 -9.17 -1.61
N ILE A 76 7.34 -9.05 -2.79
CA ILE A 76 8.51 -8.18 -2.99
C ILE A 76 8.17 -6.73 -2.64
N GLY A 77 7.01 -6.24 -3.07
CA GLY A 77 6.54 -4.91 -2.72
C GLY A 77 6.38 -4.70 -1.21
N GLY A 78 5.85 -5.69 -0.50
CA GLY A 78 5.78 -5.69 0.96
C GLY A 78 7.15 -5.64 1.64
N VAL A 79 8.12 -6.43 1.15
CA VAL A 79 9.50 -6.43 1.67
C VAL A 79 10.17 -5.07 1.45
N ILE A 80 10.08 -4.49 0.25
CA ILE A 80 10.65 -3.17 -0.06
C ILE A 80 10.00 -2.09 0.83
N THR A 81 8.69 -2.15 1.03
CA THR A 81 7.98 -1.21 1.90
C THR A 81 8.43 -1.34 3.35
N TYR A 82 8.67 -2.56 3.82
CA TYR A 82 9.21 -2.79 5.17
C TYR A 82 10.61 -2.21 5.34
N ILE A 83 11.50 -2.42 4.36
CA ILE A 83 12.84 -1.82 4.34
C ILE A 83 12.75 -0.29 4.37
N TYR A 84 11.88 0.30 3.56
CA TYR A 84 11.64 1.74 3.53
C TYR A 84 11.21 2.28 4.90
N VAL A 85 10.27 1.62 5.58
CA VAL A 85 9.82 2.01 6.93
C VAL A 85 10.97 1.91 7.93
N ILE A 86 11.82 0.89 7.87
CA ILE A 86 12.99 0.80 8.74
C ILE A 86 13.93 1.98 8.48
N CYS A 87 14.31 2.21 7.23
CA CYS A 87 15.21 3.29 6.84
C CYS A 87 14.67 4.70 7.18
N SER A 88 13.34 4.89 7.18
CA SER A 88 12.73 6.18 7.56
C SER A 88 12.72 6.43 9.08
N PHE A 89 12.66 5.38 9.90
CA PHE A 89 12.73 5.50 11.36
C PHE A 89 14.16 5.55 11.91
N LEU A 90 15.15 4.98 11.20
CA LEU A 90 16.57 5.00 11.56
C LEU A 90 17.14 6.39 11.93
N PRO A 91 16.91 7.47 11.14
CA PRO A 91 17.41 8.82 11.47
C PRO A 91 16.80 9.42 12.73
N VAL A 92 15.64 8.93 13.17
CA VAL A 92 14.98 9.40 14.40
C VAL A 92 15.53 8.66 15.63
N LEU A 93 15.92 7.39 15.46
CA LEU A 93 16.37 6.53 16.56
C LEU A 93 17.88 6.58 16.79
N THR A 94 18.66 6.84 15.74
CA THR A 94 20.12 6.78 15.79
C THR A 94 20.76 7.84 14.89
N LYS A 95 22.01 8.20 15.18
CA LYS A 95 22.81 9.01 14.26
C LYS A 95 23.14 8.15 13.03
N VAL A 96 22.59 8.53 11.88
CA VAL A 96 22.87 7.89 10.58
C VAL A 96 23.45 8.91 9.61
N PRO A 97 24.24 8.46 8.63
CA PRO A 97 24.81 9.35 7.63
C PRO A 97 23.72 9.97 6.76
N CYS A 98 23.89 11.25 6.39
CA CYS A 98 22.93 11.98 5.57
C CYS A 98 22.64 11.28 4.24
N THR A 99 23.60 10.54 3.69
CA THR A 99 23.46 9.76 2.46
C THR A 99 22.36 8.70 2.55
N LEU A 100 22.21 8.04 3.70
CA LEU A 100 21.16 7.03 3.91
C LEU A 100 19.77 7.68 3.88
N THR A 101 19.62 8.83 4.51
CA THR A 101 18.35 9.59 4.52
C THR A 101 17.99 10.06 3.11
N VAL A 102 18.95 10.61 2.38
CA VAL A 102 18.77 11.04 0.98
C VAL A 102 18.38 9.86 0.09
N TYR A 103 19.04 8.72 0.24
CA TYR A 103 18.71 7.49 -0.50
C TYR A 103 17.30 6.98 -0.18
N SER A 104 16.93 6.97 1.11
CA SER A 104 15.60 6.51 1.54
C SER A 104 14.48 7.37 0.97
N ILE A 105 14.64 8.70 0.98
CA ILE A 105 13.62 9.64 0.51
C ILE A 105 13.49 9.64 -1.01
N ASN A 106 14.60 9.54 -1.74
CA ASN A 106 14.58 9.69 -3.20
C ASN A 106 14.46 8.37 -3.96
N VAL A 107 15.02 7.27 -3.44
CA VAL A 107 15.03 5.98 -4.14
C VAL A 107 13.97 5.05 -3.56
N LEU A 108 14.04 4.75 -2.26
CA LEU A 108 13.12 3.78 -1.65
C LEU A 108 11.67 4.28 -1.67
N ASN A 109 11.43 5.55 -1.39
CA ASN A 109 10.07 6.13 -1.44
C ASN A 109 9.47 6.08 -2.85
N VAL A 110 10.26 6.45 -3.87
CA VAL A 110 9.82 6.40 -5.28
C VAL A 110 9.52 4.97 -5.71
N LEU A 111 10.35 4.00 -5.31
CA LEU A 111 10.10 2.58 -5.56
C LEU A 111 8.78 2.12 -4.92
N VAL A 112 8.51 2.52 -3.67
CA VAL A 112 7.25 2.20 -2.98
C VAL A 112 6.07 2.79 -3.76
N TYR A 113 6.13 4.05 -4.18
CA TYR A 113 5.07 4.66 -4.98
C TYR A 113 4.87 3.98 -6.33
N LEU A 114 5.95 3.57 -7.01
CA LEU A 114 5.88 2.86 -8.28
C LEU A 114 5.23 1.48 -8.11
N ILE A 115 5.52 0.77 -7.01
CA ILE A 115 4.85 -0.49 -6.67
C ILE A 115 3.35 -0.27 -6.44
N PHE A 116 2.96 0.75 -5.69
CA PHE A 116 1.55 1.06 -5.49
C PHE A 116 0.86 1.46 -6.79
N PHE A 117 1.51 2.27 -7.62
CA PHE A 117 1.00 2.69 -8.92
C PHE A 117 0.79 1.51 -9.87
N THR A 118 1.78 0.63 -10.02
CA THR A 118 1.68 -0.55 -10.90
C THR A 118 0.58 -1.51 -10.44
N ARG A 119 0.37 -1.68 -9.13
CA ARG A 119 -0.75 -2.46 -8.59
C ARG A 119 -2.11 -1.85 -8.92
N SER A 120 -2.26 -0.54 -8.72
CA SER A 120 -3.50 0.18 -9.03
C SER A 120 -3.80 0.13 -10.53
N LEU A 121 -2.78 0.34 -11.37
CA LEU A 121 -2.90 0.25 -12.83
C LEU A 121 -3.33 -1.14 -13.28
N ARG A 122 -2.80 -2.21 -12.66
CA ARG A 122 -3.20 -3.58 -12.97
C ARG A 122 -4.69 -3.84 -12.70
N ILE A 123 -5.23 -3.32 -11.60
CA ILE A 123 -6.66 -3.43 -11.27
C ILE A 123 -7.50 -2.68 -12.30
N LEU A 124 -7.09 -1.47 -12.67
CA LEU A 124 -7.77 -0.66 -13.69
C LEU A 124 -7.78 -1.35 -15.06
N LEU A 125 -6.64 -1.91 -15.49
CA LEU A 125 -6.51 -2.65 -16.74
C LEU A 125 -7.38 -3.91 -16.74
N PHE A 126 -7.41 -4.66 -15.64
CA PHE A 126 -8.31 -5.82 -15.53
C PHE A 126 -9.78 -5.43 -15.60
N TYR A 127 -10.17 -4.33 -14.95
CA TYR A 127 -11.53 -3.82 -15.03
C TYR A 127 -11.91 -3.46 -16.47
N ARG A 128 -11.05 -2.71 -17.17
CA ARG A 128 -11.27 -2.33 -18.58
C ARG A 128 -11.29 -3.54 -19.52
N TYR A 129 -10.40 -4.50 -19.31
CA TYR A 129 -10.35 -5.73 -20.08
C TYR A 129 -11.60 -6.59 -19.88
N ASN A 130 -12.10 -6.70 -18.64
CA ASN A 130 -13.33 -7.42 -18.35
C ASN A 130 -14.55 -6.79 -19.02
N ILE A 131 -14.68 -5.46 -18.99
CA ILE A 131 -15.74 -4.75 -19.74
C ILE A 131 -15.64 -5.06 -21.23
N TYR A 132 -14.43 -4.96 -21.80
CA TYR A 132 -14.22 -5.21 -23.22
C TYR A 132 -14.60 -6.64 -23.62
N LYS A 133 -14.21 -7.62 -22.79
CA LYS A 133 -14.54 -9.03 -22.97
C LYS A 133 -16.05 -9.23 -22.97
N VAL A 134 -16.77 -8.73 -21.96
CA VAL A 134 -18.24 -8.86 -21.85
C VAL A 134 -18.94 -8.21 -23.05
N THR A 135 -18.47 -7.05 -23.52
CA THR A 135 -19.03 -6.37 -24.71
C THR A 135 -18.80 -7.16 -26.00
N ARG A 136 -17.60 -7.75 -26.20
CA ARG A 136 -17.33 -8.62 -27.35
C ARG A 136 -18.21 -9.87 -27.35
N TYR A 137 -18.40 -10.51 -26.19
CA TYR A 137 -19.32 -11.67 -26.08
C TYR A 137 -20.76 -11.29 -26.42
N LYS A 138 -21.26 -10.15 -25.92
CA LYS A 138 -22.61 -9.65 -26.26
C LYS A 138 -22.76 -9.36 -27.76
N LYS A 139 -21.75 -8.74 -28.39
CA LYS A 139 -21.75 -8.46 -29.83
C LYS A 139 -21.71 -9.74 -30.66
N ARG A 140 -20.89 -10.73 -30.28
CA ARG A 140 -20.84 -12.05 -30.94
C ARG A 140 -22.17 -12.81 -30.82
N LYS A 141 -22.82 -12.78 -29.65
CA LYS A 141 -24.16 -13.35 -29.45
C LYS A 141 -25.22 -12.67 -30.32
N ARG A 142 -25.18 -11.33 -30.47
CA ARG A 142 -26.10 -10.63 -31.39
C ARG A 142 -25.92 -11.02 -32.84
N VAL A 143 -24.67 -11.19 -33.31
CA VAL A 143 -24.41 -11.63 -34.69
C VAL A 143 -24.90 -13.07 -34.90
N ILE A 144 -24.63 -13.98 -33.96
CA ILE A 144 -25.09 -15.37 -34.04
C ILE A 144 -26.63 -15.48 -33.98
N ASN A 145 -27.29 -14.67 -33.14
CA ASN A 145 -28.76 -14.63 -33.04
C ASN A 145 -29.43 -13.82 -34.15
N SER A 146 -28.69 -12.99 -34.90
CA SER A 146 -29.23 -12.31 -36.10
C SER A 146 -29.37 -13.26 -37.29
N ASP A 147 -28.60 -14.36 -37.30
CA ASP A 147 -28.64 -15.40 -38.33
C ASP A 147 -29.62 -16.54 -38.01
N ARG A 148 -30.21 -16.54 -36.79
CA ARG A 148 -31.19 -17.54 -36.37
C ARG A 148 -32.35 -16.84 -35.67
N ASN A 149 -33.52 -16.82 -36.31
CA ASN A 149 -34.79 -16.46 -35.69
C ASN A 149 -35.22 -17.51 -34.65
N GLU A 150 -34.40 -17.73 -33.62
CA GLU A 150 -34.73 -18.52 -32.45
C GLU A 150 -34.51 -17.68 -31.20
N GLU A 151 -35.59 -17.57 -30.41
CA GLU A 151 -35.63 -16.78 -29.19
C GLU A 151 -34.53 -17.18 -28.20
N PRO A 152 -33.90 -16.20 -27.51
CA PRO A 152 -32.80 -16.50 -26.61
C PRO A 152 -33.30 -17.18 -25.34
N ASN A 153 -33.00 -18.46 -25.21
CA ASN A 153 -33.19 -19.22 -23.98
C ASN A 153 -32.31 -18.60 -22.86
N ILE A 154 -32.95 -17.92 -21.90
CA ILE A 154 -32.35 -17.14 -20.79
C ILE A 154 -31.47 -17.99 -19.86
N ASN A 155 -31.55 -19.32 -19.95
CA ASN A 155 -30.89 -20.26 -19.05
C ASN A 155 -29.34 -20.29 -19.16
N LEU A 156 -28.75 -19.81 -20.26
CA LEU A 156 -27.28 -19.76 -20.41
C LEU A 156 -26.61 -18.61 -19.64
N PHE A 157 -27.37 -17.66 -19.07
CA PHE A 157 -26.80 -16.64 -18.19
C PHE A 157 -26.48 -17.22 -16.80
N TYR A 158 -27.24 -18.23 -16.35
CA TYR A 158 -27.01 -18.88 -15.06
C TYR A 158 -25.96 -19.99 -15.12
N ASP A 159 -25.84 -20.74 -16.21
CA ASP A 159 -24.88 -21.87 -16.26
C ASP A 159 -23.40 -21.45 -16.26
N ASN A 160 -23.06 -20.26 -16.76
CA ASN A 160 -21.69 -19.75 -16.67
C ASN A 160 -21.35 -19.13 -15.30
N TYR A 161 -22.36 -18.79 -14.50
CA TYR A 161 -22.17 -18.48 -13.07
C TYR A 161 -22.19 -19.76 -12.21
N LYS A 162 -22.88 -20.80 -12.67
CA LYS A 162 -22.93 -22.13 -12.04
C LYS A 162 -21.58 -22.87 -12.10
N HIS A 163 -20.77 -22.59 -13.12
CA HIS A 163 -19.37 -23.07 -13.20
C HIS A 163 -18.35 -22.25 -12.38
N SER A 164 -18.79 -21.26 -11.60
CA SER A 164 -18.02 -20.81 -10.44
C SER A 164 -18.33 -21.76 -9.29
N SER A 165 -17.38 -22.67 -9.01
CA SER A 165 -17.36 -23.61 -7.87
C SER A 165 -17.79 -23.03 -6.50
N TRP A 166 -17.90 -21.70 -6.39
CA TRP A 166 -18.33 -20.96 -5.22
C TRP A 166 -19.85 -20.86 -5.02
N TYR A 167 -20.67 -20.81 -6.08
CA TYR A 167 -22.12 -20.60 -5.92
C TYR A 167 -22.82 -21.86 -5.36
N GLU A 168 -22.38 -23.06 -5.77
CA GLU A 168 -22.87 -24.33 -5.22
C GLU A 168 -22.38 -24.58 -3.78
N LYS A 169 -21.15 -24.17 -3.44
CA LYS A 169 -20.61 -24.31 -2.07
C LYS A 169 -21.20 -23.33 -1.04
N TRP A 170 -21.78 -22.22 -1.49
CA TRP A 170 -22.49 -21.28 -0.63
C TRP A 170 -23.94 -21.74 -0.39
N ARG A 171 -24.60 -22.28 -1.42
CA ARG A 171 -25.97 -22.83 -1.32
C ARG A 171 -26.07 -24.03 -0.38
N MET A 172 -25.04 -24.88 -0.32
CA MET A 172 -25.02 -26.03 0.60
C MET A 172 -24.66 -25.70 2.07
N ARG A 173 -24.44 -24.43 2.41
CA ARG A 173 -24.17 -24.00 3.79
C ARG A 173 -25.28 -23.17 4.44
N VAL A 174 -26.31 -22.83 3.67
CA VAL A 174 -27.44 -21.98 4.11
C VAL A 174 -28.76 -22.76 4.16
N ASN A 175 -28.74 -24.06 3.89
CA ASN A 175 -29.81 -25.01 4.19
C ASN A 175 -29.32 -26.04 5.19
#